data_AF-A0A357R219-F1
#
_entry.id   AF-A0A357R219-F1
#
_cell.length_a   1.000
_cell.length_b   1.000
_cell.length_c   1.000
_cell.angle_alpha   90.00
_cell.angle_beta   90.00
_cell.angle_gamma   90.00
#
_symmetry.space_group_name_H-M   'P 1'
#
loop_
_entity.id
_entity.type
_entity.pdbx_description
1 polymer ?
#
loop_
_entity_poly.entity_id
_entity_poly.type
_entity_poly.pdbx_seq_one_letter_code
_entity_poly.pdbx_strand_id
1 'polypeptide(L)'
;MLVIQLRKLLNVSSLRLIPKVSQAGAYRLVTGTSVDPYVLFTWLRMCDLLTDQHQISCPLDIDRLQDKIPLIKELMFEDAARVQFGLKGYFAECGIKFVIVRHFPGAPVHGAIIRNNDGSLSLIMTFRRKLADIFWFTLFHEVGHIINGDIEDRLIDYELSKNEAENQADRYAANTLIDSEAYSLFMKSGDYSLDSIQRFCDEQNIPSYILIGRLHKEKYLKYHQYSDNKVRYEFEDTNLMTGVH
;
A
#
# COMPACT_ATOMS: atom_id res chain seq x y z
N MET A 1 12.06 -23.42 -24.36
CA MET A 1 10.69 -23.45 -23.82
C MET A 1 10.44 -22.30 -22.84
N LEU A 2 11.29 -22.13 -21.82
CA LEU A 2 11.16 -21.08 -20.78
C LEU A 2 11.01 -19.65 -21.32
N VAL A 3 11.84 -19.24 -22.29
CA VAL A 3 11.79 -17.88 -22.87
C VAL A 3 10.46 -17.57 -23.56
N ILE A 4 9.83 -18.57 -24.19
CA ILE A 4 8.53 -18.41 -24.85
C ILE A 4 7.42 -18.29 -23.79
N GLN A 5 7.49 -19.07 -22.72
CA GLN A 5 6.55 -18.98 -21.60
C GLN A 5 6.62 -17.61 -20.91
N LEU A 6 7.83 -17.10 -20.65
CA LEU A 6 8.03 -15.78 -20.07
C LEU A 6 7.51 -14.66 -20.97
N ARG A 7 7.74 -14.74 -22.29
CA ARG A 7 7.19 -13.78 -23.26
C ARG A 7 5.67 -13.77 -23.27
N LYS A 8 5.04 -14.95 -23.20
CA LYS A 8 3.57 -15.08 -23.09
C LYS A 8 3.05 -14.49 -21.79
N LEU A 9 3.64 -14.86 -20.66
CA LEU A 9 3.25 -14.37 -19.33
C LEU A 9 3.35 -12.84 -19.24
N LEU A 10 4.47 -12.29 -19.70
CA LEU A 10 4.74 -10.86 -19.65
C LEU A 10 4.07 -10.08 -20.79
N ASN A 11 3.40 -10.77 -21.71
CA ASN A 11 2.78 -10.21 -22.91
C ASN A 11 3.73 -9.33 -23.75
N VAL A 12 4.96 -9.80 -23.97
CA VAL A 12 5.97 -9.10 -24.79
C VAL A 12 6.48 -10.00 -25.90
N SER A 13 6.65 -9.43 -27.10
CA SER A 13 7.24 -10.15 -28.24
C SER A 13 8.72 -10.52 -28.02
N SER A 14 9.43 -9.73 -27.20
CA SER A 14 10.81 -9.96 -26.82
C SER A 14 11.12 -9.38 -25.45
N LEU A 15 11.77 -10.16 -24.59
CA LEU A 15 12.21 -9.70 -23.27
C LEU A 15 13.19 -8.52 -23.37
N ARG A 16 14.01 -8.45 -24.43
CA ARG A 16 14.96 -7.34 -24.64
C ARG A 16 14.29 -5.98 -24.86
N LEU A 17 12.99 -5.97 -25.16
CA LEU A 17 12.22 -4.74 -25.34
C LEU A 17 11.70 -4.18 -24.01
N ILE A 18 11.75 -4.95 -22.92
CA ILE A 18 11.22 -4.53 -21.62
C ILE A 18 11.76 -3.15 -21.19
N PRO A 19 13.08 -2.86 -21.24
CA PRO A 19 13.58 -1.52 -20.87
C PRO A 19 13.02 -0.38 -21.72
N LYS A 20 12.66 -0.65 -22.98
CA LYS A 20 12.07 0.35 -23.89
C LYS A 20 10.57 0.53 -23.62
N VAL A 21 9.86 -0.56 -23.33
CA VAL A 21 8.42 -0.54 -23.00
C VAL A 21 8.20 0.07 -21.61
N SER A 22 9.07 -0.20 -20.64
CA SER A 22 9.06 0.47 -19.33
C SER A 22 9.47 1.95 -19.38
N GLN A 23 9.89 2.46 -20.54
CA GLN A 23 10.18 3.88 -20.75
C GLN A 23 9.13 4.55 -21.65
N ALA A 24 8.23 3.78 -22.28
CA ALA A 24 7.24 4.27 -23.24
C ALA A 24 5.83 3.78 -22.87
N GLY A 25 4.89 4.71 -22.69
CA GLY A 25 3.49 4.39 -22.38
C GLY A 25 3.20 4.27 -20.88
N ALA A 26 2.31 3.34 -20.52
CA ALA A 26 1.72 3.22 -19.18
C ALA A 26 2.76 3.01 -18.07
N TYR A 27 3.82 2.22 -18.28
CA TYR A 27 4.75 1.80 -17.21
C TYR A 27 6.01 2.67 -17.12
N ARG A 28 5.87 4.00 -17.12
CA ARG A 28 7.00 4.94 -17.27
C ARG A 28 7.86 5.02 -16.01
N LEU A 29 9.07 4.47 -16.08
CA LEU A 29 10.13 4.70 -15.09
C LEU A 29 10.59 6.16 -15.09
N VAL A 30 10.75 6.76 -13.90
CA VAL A 30 11.50 8.01 -13.79
C VAL A 30 12.99 7.76 -13.99
N THR A 31 13.60 8.64 -14.78
CA THR A 31 15.04 8.78 -14.92
C THR A 31 15.66 9.21 -13.59
N GLY A 32 16.07 8.26 -12.74
CA GLY A 32 16.74 8.55 -11.47
C GLY A 32 16.73 7.42 -10.44
N THR A 33 15.77 6.49 -10.53
CA THR A 33 15.70 5.33 -9.63
C THR A 33 16.63 4.19 -10.07
N SER A 34 17.34 3.57 -9.12
CA SER A 34 18.21 2.40 -9.32
C SER A 34 17.46 1.07 -9.53
N VAL A 35 16.22 1.14 -10.02
CA VAL A 35 15.32 -0.02 -10.10
C VAL A 35 15.51 -0.68 -11.45
N ASP A 36 15.77 -1.98 -11.44
CA ASP A 36 15.92 -2.76 -12.65
C ASP A 36 14.60 -2.74 -13.45
N PRO A 37 14.60 -2.24 -14.71
CA PRO A 37 13.40 -2.17 -15.55
C PRO A 37 12.71 -3.52 -15.75
N TYR A 38 13.46 -4.62 -15.77
CA TYR A 38 12.92 -5.97 -15.90
C TYR A 38 12.14 -6.37 -14.65
N VAL A 39 12.67 -6.03 -13.47
CA VAL A 39 12.06 -6.33 -12.18
C VAL A 39 10.77 -5.54 -12.02
N LEU A 40 10.80 -4.24 -12.35
CA LEU A 40 9.59 -3.42 -12.30
C LEU A 40 8.54 -3.88 -13.30
N PHE A 41 8.90 -4.07 -14.57
CA PHE A 41 7.94 -4.50 -15.58
C PHE A 41 7.29 -5.84 -15.22
N THR A 42 8.10 -6.78 -14.73
CA THR A 42 7.59 -8.07 -14.26
C THR A 42 6.61 -7.90 -13.09
N TRP A 43 6.92 -7.00 -12.14
CA TRP A 43 6.02 -6.69 -11.03
C TRP A 43 4.66 -6.23 -11.51
N LEU A 44 4.66 -5.26 -12.42
CA LEU A 44 3.46 -4.61 -12.91
C LEU A 44 2.59 -5.59 -13.71
N ARG A 45 3.20 -6.40 -14.57
CA ARG A 45 2.47 -7.46 -15.28
C ARG A 45 1.90 -8.51 -14.34
N MET A 46 2.60 -8.88 -13.26
CA MET A 46 2.04 -9.76 -12.25
C MET A 46 0.85 -9.13 -11.53
N CYS A 47 0.93 -7.84 -11.23
CA CYS A 47 -0.16 -7.09 -10.61
C CYS A 47 -1.38 -7.06 -11.52
N ASP A 48 -1.21 -6.72 -12.80
CA ASP A 48 -2.30 -6.73 -13.78
C ASP A 48 -2.99 -8.10 -13.84
N LEU A 49 -2.21 -9.19 -13.92
CA LEU A 49 -2.75 -10.54 -13.99
C LEU A 49 -3.52 -10.94 -12.71
N LEU A 50 -3.06 -10.50 -11.54
CA LEU A 50 -3.76 -10.73 -10.27
C LEU A 50 -5.05 -9.92 -10.19
N THR A 51 -5.06 -8.70 -10.72
CA THR A 51 -6.23 -7.82 -10.68
C THR A 51 -7.26 -8.17 -11.75
N ASP A 52 -6.83 -8.70 -12.91
CA ASP A 52 -7.71 -9.14 -14.00
C ASP A 52 -8.61 -10.32 -13.59
N GLN A 53 -8.17 -11.12 -12.62
CA GLN A 53 -8.98 -12.20 -12.05
C GLN A 53 -10.15 -11.69 -11.19
N HIS A 54 -10.16 -10.40 -10.85
CA HIS A 54 -11.15 -9.79 -9.97
C HIS A 54 -12.07 -8.87 -10.78
N GLN A 55 -13.31 -9.32 -10.99
CA GLN A 55 -14.36 -8.46 -11.53
C GLN A 55 -14.97 -7.64 -10.40
N ILE A 56 -15.05 -6.33 -10.62
CA ILE A 56 -15.81 -5.41 -9.75
C ILE A 56 -17.00 -4.91 -10.55
N SER A 57 -18.17 -4.97 -9.93
CA SER A 57 -19.45 -4.60 -10.55
C SER A 57 -19.84 -3.14 -10.33
N CYS A 58 -19.13 -2.40 -9.48
CA CYS A 58 -19.44 -1.00 -9.16
C CYS A 58 -18.37 -0.02 -9.71
N PRO A 59 -18.78 1.19 -10.12
CA PRO A 59 -17.84 2.24 -10.50
C PRO A 59 -17.06 2.75 -9.29
N LEU A 60 -15.95 3.43 -9.55
CA LEU A 60 -15.19 4.14 -8.52
C LEU A 60 -16.08 5.16 -7.79
N ASP A 61 -16.16 5.04 -6.47
CA ASP A 61 -16.97 5.89 -5.59
C ASP A 61 -16.11 6.38 -4.42
N ILE A 62 -15.63 7.63 -4.54
CA ILE A 62 -14.71 8.25 -3.56
C ILE A 62 -15.45 8.61 -2.27
N ASP A 63 -16.70 9.05 -2.35
CA ASP A 63 -17.51 9.38 -1.18
C ASP A 63 -17.75 8.12 -0.34
N ARG A 64 -18.07 7.00 -0.99
CA ARG A 64 -18.18 5.71 -0.32
C ARG A 64 -16.86 5.25 0.27
N LEU A 65 -15.73 5.48 -0.40
CA LEU A 65 -14.41 5.18 0.17
C LEU A 65 -14.20 5.95 1.48
N GLN A 66 -14.55 7.24 1.53
CA GLN A 66 -14.47 8.05 2.75
C GLN A 66 -15.39 7.50 3.86
N ASP A 67 -16.62 7.11 3.53
CA ASP A 67 -17.56 6.49 4.48
C ASP A 67 -17.04 5.15 5.04
N LYS A 68 -16.23 4.41 4.27
CA LYS A 68 -15.63 3.13 4.70
C LYS A 68 -14.37 3.28 5.54
N ILE A 69 -13.73 4.46 5.61
CA ILE A 69 -12.48 4.66 6.36
C ILE A 69 -12.59 4.21 7.82
N PRO A 70 -13.65 4.55 8.60
CA PRO A 70 -13.79 4.07 9.96
C PRO A 70 -13.83 2.54 10.05
N LEU A 71 -14.56 1.87 9.16
CA LEU A 71 -14.66 0.41 9.12
C LEU A 71 -13.32 -0.25 8.74
N ILE A 72 -12.56 0.38 7.85
CA ILE A 72 -11.20 -0.05 7.50
C ILE A 72 -10.26 0.10 8.69
N LYS A 73 -10.40 1.17 9.50
CA LYS A 73 -9.60 1.35 10.72
C LYS A 73 -9.89 0.28 11.78
N GLU A 74 -11.14 -0.16 11.92
CA GLU A 74 -11.46 -1.22 12.88
C GLU A 74 -10.74 -2.54 12.57
N LEU A 75 -10.43 -2.81 11.30
CA LEU A 75 -9.65 -4.00 10.92
C LEU A 75 -8.24 -3.99 11.52
N MET A 76 -7.70 -2.86 11.97
CA MET A 76 -6.39 -2.82 12.64
C MET A 76 -6.35 -3.67 13.91
N PHE A 77 -7.49 -3.96 14.54
CA PHE A 77 -7.59 -4.81 15.73
C PHE A 77 -7.73 -6.30 15.40
N GLU A 78 -7.85 -6.66 14.12
CA GLU A 78 -8.11 -8.02 13.67
C GLU A 78 -6.84 -8.77 13.25
N ASP A 79 -6.97 -10.09 13.09
CA ASP A 79 -5.91 -10.93 12.53
C ASP A 79 -5.73 -10.72 11.02
N ALA A 80 -4.59 -11.18 10.48
CA ALA A 80 -4.22 -10.95 9.08
C ALA A 80 -5.25 -11.49 8.07
N ALA A 81 -5.91 -12.61 8.35
CA ALA A 81 -6.89 -13.20 7.43
C ALA A 81 -8.15 -12.33 7.37
N ARG A 82 -8.63 -11.87 8.53
CA ARG A 82 -9.76 -10.94 8.63
C ARG A 82 -9.45 -9.58 8.03
N VAL A 83 -8.24 -9.05 8.24
CA VAL A 83 -7.76 -7.83 7.58
C VAL A 83 -7.82 -7.97 6.06
N GLN A 84 -7.22 -9.04 5.51
CA GLN A 84 -7.18 -9.26 4.06
C GLN A 84 -8.58 -9.39 3.46
N PHE A 85 -9.46 -10.16 4.11
CA PHE A 85 -10.84 -10.34 3.68
C PHE A 85 -11.65 -9.05 3.76
N GLY A 86 -11.57 -8.34 4.89
CA GLY A 86 -12.31 -7.09 5.12
C GLY A 86 -11.90 -5.98 4.16
N LEU A 87 -10.59 -5.78 3.97
CA LEU A 87 -10.08 -4.78 3.01
C LEU A 87 -10.56 -5.10 1.59
N LYS A 88 -10.49 -6.36 1.17
CA LYS A 88 -10.98 -6.77 -0.15
C LYS A 88 -12.46 -6.45 -0.34
N GLY A 89 -13.29 -6.70 0.67
CA GLY A 89 -14.72 -6.37 0.65
C GLY A 89 -14.97 -4.87 0.59
N TYR A 90 -14.41 -4.09 1.52
CA TYR A 90 -14.65 -2.65 1.61
C TYR A 90 -14.16 -1.89 0.37
N PHE A 91 -12.97 -2.21 -0.15
CA PHE A 91 -12.49 -1.60 -1.38
C PHE A 91 -13.31 -2.00 -2.61
N ALA A 92 -13.75 -3.26 -2.69
CA ALA A 92 -14.58 -3.72 -3.80
C ALA A 92 -15.92 -2.99 -3.88
N GLU A 93 -16.52 -2.63 -2.74
CA GLU A 93 -17.75 -1.82 -2.68
C GLU A 93 -17.56 -0.39 -3.19
N CYS A 94 -16.31 0.11 -3.20
CA CYS A 94 -15.93 1.45 -3.64
C CYS A 94 -15.39 1.49 -5.08
N GLY A 95 -15.45 0.37 -5.82
CA GLY A 95 -14.92 0.31 -7.19
C GLY A 95 -13.39 0.07 -7.26
N ILE A 96 -12.78 -0.44 -6.18
CA ILE A 96 -11.33 -0.60 -6.03
C ILE A 96 -10.94 -2.08 -5.86
N LYS A 97 -10.12 -2.61 -6.76
CA LYS A 97 -9.54 -3.97 -6.69
C LYS A 97 -8.38 -3.97 -5.71
N PHE A 98 -8.57 -4.55 -4.53
CA PHE A 98 -7.50 -4.65 -3.54
C PHE A 98 -6.76 -5.98 -3.63
N VAL A 99 -5.43 -5.93 -3.72
CA VAL A 99 -4.57 -7.12 -3.76
C VAL A 99 -3.34 -6.92 -2.87
N ILE A 100 -3.02 -7.94 -2.07
CA ILE A 100 -1.75 -8.03 -1.35
C ILE A 100 -0.84 -8.99 -2.12
N VAL A 101 0.34 -8.51 -2.49
CA VAL A 101 1.34 -9.27 -3.23
C VAL A 101 2.58 -9.45 -2.38
N ARG A 102 3.16 -10.65 -2.42
CA ARG A 102 4.43 -10.92 -1.76
C ARG A 102 5.52 -10.03 -2.34
N HIS A 103 6.28 -9.38 -1.48
CA HIS A 103 7.45 -8.63 -1.92
C HIS A 103 8.46 -9.59 -2.56
N PHE A 104 8.90 -9.28 -3.78
CA PHE A 104 10.03 -9.95 -4.40
C PHE A 104 11.28 -9.07 -4.42
N PRO A 105 12.49 -9.67 -4.41
CA PRO A 105 13.74 -8.92 -4.42
C PRO A 105 13.81 -7.92 -5.58
N GLY A 106 14.06 -6.65 -5.25
CA GLY A 106 14.18 -5.56 -6.24
C GLY A 106 12.86 -4.85 -6.59
N ALA A 107 11.70 -5.30 -6.08
CA ALA A 107 10.47 -4.53 -6.20
C ALA A 107 10.62 -3.17 -5.49
N PRO A 108 10.34 -2.05 -6.18
CA PRO A 108 10.68 -0.72 -5.67
C PRO A 108 9.68 -0.15 -4.66
N VAL A 109 8.45 -0.67 -4.60
CA VAL A 109 7.33 0.03 -3.97
C VAL A 109 6.60 -0.81 -2.93
N HIS A 110 6.17 -0.16 -1.84
CA HIS A 110 5.38 -0.74 -0.76
C HIS A 110 3.87 -0.76 -1.07
N GLY A 111 3.42 0.13 -1.96
CA GLY A 111 2.06 0.20 -2.49
C GLY A 111 2.06 0.75 -3.92
N ALA A 112 0.98 0.53 -4.67
CA ALA A 112 0.70 1.26 -5.91
C ALA A 112 -0.79 1.27 -6.25
N ILE A 113 -1.17 2.27 -7.04
CA ILE A 113 -2.52 2.42 -7.61
C ILE A 113 -2.41 2.32 -9.12
N ILE A 114 -3.17 1.41 -9.73
CA ILE A 114 -3.24 1.23 -11.17
C ILE A 114 -4.66 1.53 -11.63
N ARG A 115 -4.81 2.41 -12.63
CA ARG A 115 -6.10 2.60 -13.31
C ARG A 115 -6.28 1.51 -14.35
N ASN A 116 -7.35 0.74 -14.23
CA ASN A 116 -7.67 -0.35 -15.13
C ASN A 116 -8.36 0.18 -16.40
N ASN A 117 -8.32 -0.60 -17.48
CA ASN A 117 -8.97 -0.25 -18.76
C ASN A 117 -10.50 -0.10 -18.64
N ASP A 118 -11.12 -0.75 -17.66
CA ASP A 118 -12.57 -0.66 -17.37
C ASP A 118 -12.94 0.59 -16.54
N GLY A 119 -11.97 1.43 -16.19
CA GLY A 119 -12.16 2.64 -15.39
C GLY A 119 -12.09 2.43 -13.87
N SER A 120 -12.03 1.18 -13.39
CA SER A 120 -11.80 0.86 -11.98
C SER A 120 -10.36 1.14 -11.56
N LEU A 121 -10.11 1.18 -10.24
CA LEU A 121 -8.76 1.27 -9.70
C LEU A 121 -8.33 -0.06 -9.10
N SER A 122 -7.04 -0.37 -9.16
CA SER A 122 -6.41 -1.45 -8.43
C SER A 122 -5.47 -0.87 -7.39
N LEU A 123 -5.71 -1.18 -6.11
CA LEU A 123 -4.83 -0.85 -5.01
C LEU A 123 -4.01 -2.08 -4.62
N ILE A 124 -2.71 -2.00 -4.84
CA ILE A 124 -1.78 -3.12 -4.65
C ILE A 124 -0.86 -2.80 -3.51
N MET A 125 -0.75 -3.72 -2.54
CA MET A 125 0.15 -3.60 -1.41
C MET A 125 1.26 -4.65 -1.51
N THR A 126 2.52 -4.26 -1.30
CA THR A 126 3.62 -5.20 -1.16
C THR A 126 4.13 -5.25 0.28
N PHE A 127 4.43 -6.47 0.73
CA PHE A 127 4.73 -6.68 2.14
C PHE A 127 6.13 -7.29 2.35
N ARG A 128 7.12 -6.43 2.63
CA ARG A 128 8.54 -6.83 2.78
C ARG A 128 8.93 -7.18 4.22
N ARG A 129 8.53 -6.37 5.20
CA ARG A 129 9.02 -6.45 6.59
C ARG A 129 8.00 -7.04 7.57
N LYS A 130 6.83 -7.40 7.05
CA LYS A 130 5.68 -7.93 7.78
C LYS A 130 5.13 -7.05 8.91
N LEU A 131 5.57 -5.81 9.08
CA LEU A 131 5.17 -4.96 10.20
C LEU A 131 3.82 -4.27 9.94
N ALA A 132 2.88 -4.41 10.87
CA ALA A 132 1.52 -3.89 10.73
C ALA A 132 1.47 -2.35 10.66
N ASP A 133 2.27 -1.64 11.45
CA ASP A 133 2.33 -0.17 11.42
C ASP A 133 2.75 0.38 10.06
N ILE A 134 3.72 -0.27 9.42
CA ILE A 134 4.19 0.11 8.08
C ILE A 134 3.09 -0.19 7.05
N PHE A 135 2.44 -1.36 7.15
CA PHE A 135 1.34 -1.72 6.26
C PHE A 135 0.21 -0.69 6.31
N TRP A 136 -0.28 -0.36 7.50
CA TRP A 136 -1.40 0.57 7.67
C TRP A 136 -1.03 1.99 7.24
N PHE A 137 0.18 2.46 7.55
CA PHE A 137 0.65 3.76 7.06
C PHE A 137 0.70 3.80 5.52
N THR A 138 1.31 2.79 4.89
CA THR A 138 1.36 2.72 3.42
C THR A 138 -0.05 2.61 2.83
N LEU A 139 -0.94 1.81 3.41
CA LEU A 139 -2.30 1.66 2.91
C LEU A 139 -3.03 3.01 2.90
N PHE A 140 -3.01 3.74 4.02
CA PHE A 140 -3.68 5.04 4.09
C PHE A 140 -2.96 6.12 3.28
N HIS A 141 -1.66 5.99 3.02
CA HIS A 141 -0.94 6.86 2.09
C HIS A 141 -1.49 6.69 0.66
N GLU A 142 -1.61 5.46 0.18
CA GLU A 142 -2.23 5.19 -1.13
C GLU A 142 -3.70 5.64 -1.17
N VAL A 143 -4.48 5.39 -0.11
CA VAL A 143 -5.86 5.90 -0.01
C VAL A 143 -5.89 7.43 -0.05
N GLY A 144 -4.91 8.10 0.56
CA GLY A 144 -4.74 9.55 0.46
C GLY A 144 -4.57 10.00 -0.98
N HIS A 145 -3.79 9.29 -1.79
CA HIS A 145 -3.70 9.57 -3.23
C HIS A 145 -5.02 9.39 -3.97
N ILE A 146 -5.78 8.35 -3.60
CA ILE A 146 -7.10 8.11 -4.22
C ILE A 146 -8.05 9.27 -3.91
N ILE A 147 -8.08 9.73 -2.66
CA ILE A 147 -8.98 10.80 -2.20
C ILE A 147 -8.58 12.17 -2.76
N ASN A 148 -7.29 12.47 -2.83
CA ASN A 148 -6.80 13.74 -3.35
C ASN A 148 -6.93 13.84 -4.89
N GLY A 149 -7.24 12.72 -5.55
CA GLY A 149 -7.43 12.67 -7.01
C GLY A 149 -6.13 12.83 -7.79
N ASP A 150 -4.96 12.69 -7.15
CA ASP A 150 -3.65 12.83 -7.78
C ASP A 150 -3.17 11.51 -8.45
N ILE A 151 -4.13 10.72 -8.93
CA ILE A 151 -3.94 9.47 -9.66
C ILE A 151 -3.69 9.76 -11.16
N GLU A 152 -2.65 10.51 -11.49
CA GLU A 152 -2.19 10.65 -12.88
C GLU A 152 -1.37 9.42 -13.27
N ASP A 153 -1.97 8.43 -13.96
CA ASP A 153 -1.31 7.23 -14.53
C ASP A 153 -0.04 6.77 -13.77
N ARG A 154 -0.14 6.71 -12.43
CA ARG A 154 1.05 6.61 -11.56
C ARG A 154 1.57 5.19 -11.56
N LEU A 155 2.39 4.91 -12.56
CA LEU A 155 3.31 3.79 -12.56
C LEU A 155 4.68 4.32 -12.19
N ILE A 156 4.85 4.53 -10.89
CA ILE A 156 6.11 4.92 -10.24
C ILE A 156 6.67 6.20 -10.82
N ASP A 157 6.03 7.29 -10.43
CA ASP A 157 6.55 8.61 -10.71
C ASP A 157 7.14 9.12 -9.37
N TYR A 158 8.46 9.27 -9.30
CA TYR A 158 9.24 9.96 -8.24
C TYR A 158 10.20 10.88 -9.01
N GLU A 159 9.85 12.11 -9.39
CA GLU A 159 10.25 13.30 -8.63
C GLU A 159 9.69 14.63 -9.24
N LEU A 160 9.90 15.71 -8.47
CA LEU A 160 9.91 17.17 -8.78
C LEU A 160 8.60 17.99 -8.77
N SER A 161 7.48 17.51 -9.31
CA SER A 161 6.15 18.11 -9.04
C SER A 161 5.43 17.49 -7.84
N LYS A 162 6.09 16.51 -7.20
CA LYS A 162 5.50 15.48 -6.33
C LYS A 162 5.51 15.77 -4.85
N ASN A 163 6.33 16.70 -4.37
CA ASN A 163 6.45 16.90 -2.93
C ASN A 163 5.10 17.28 -2.30
N GLU A 164 4.26 18.07 -2.97
CA GLU A 164 2.99 18.47 -2.37
C GLU A 164 1.98 17.32 -2.31
N ALA A 165 1.82 16.57 -3.39
CA ALA A 165 0.97 15.38 -3.47
C ALA A 165 1.40 14.30 -2.46
N GLU A 166 2.68 13.95 -2.43
CA GLU A 166 3.25 12.99 -1.47
C GLU A 166 3.09 13.49 -0.03
N ASN A 167 3.33 14.79 0.23
CA ASN A 167 3.10 15.38 1.55
C ASN A 167 1.62 15.41 1.94
N GLN A 168 0.70 15.56 0.99
CA GLN A 168 -0.74 15.48 1.24
C GLN A 168 -1.14 14.04 1.59
N ALA A 169 -0.65 13.04 0.85
CA ALA A 169 -0.86 11.63 1.15
C ALA A 169 -0.27 11.21 2.50
N ASP A 170 0.96 11.63 2.81
CA ASP A 170 1.61 11.38 4.11
C ASP A 170 0.83 12.02 5.26
N ARG A 171 0.37 13.26 5.10
CA ARG A 171 -0.48 13.93 6.10
C ARG A 171 -1.82 13.24 6.25
N TYR A 172 -2.44 12.85 5.15
CA TYR A 172 -3.70 12.11 5.16
C TYR A 172 -3.54 10.79 5.94
N ALA A 173 -2.49 10.01 5.66
CA ALA A 173 -2.21 8.76 6.35
C ALA A 173 -1.96 8.99 7.85
N ALA A 174 -1.12 9.96 8.21
CA ALA A 174 -0.79 10.27 9.58
C ALA A 174 -2.02 10.70 10.41
N ASN A 175 -2.87 11.56 9.83
CA ASN A 175 -4.04 12.13 10.50
C ASN A 175 -5.24 11.17 10.50
N THR A 176 -5.34 10.28 9.51
CA THR A 176 -6.34 9.22 9.50
C THR A 176 -6.05 8.20 10.57
N LEU A 177 -4.79 7.81 10.71
CA LEU A 177 -4.36 6.83 11.71
C LEU A 177 -4.45 7.37 13.13
N ILE A 178 -3.98 8.59 13.37
CA ILE A 178 -3.95 9.20 14.70
C ILE A 178 -4.46 10.63 14.58
N ASP A 179 -5.42 11.01 15.43
CA ASP A 179 -5.92 12.39 15.43
C ASP A 179 -4.77 13.38 15.66
N SER A 180 -4.74 14.42 14.83
CA SER A 180 -3.62 15.35 14.79
C SER A 180 -3.52 16.23 16.05
N GLU A 181 -4.66 16.59 16.65
CA GLU A 181 -4.71 17.44 17.84
C GLU A 181 -4.34 16.63 19.08
N ALA A 182 -4.93 15.44 19.23
CA ALA A 182 -4.59 14.50 20.28
C ALA A 182 -3.10 14.12 20.23
N TYR A 183 -2.57 13.82 19.04
CA TYR A 183 -1.14 13.54 18.88
C TYR A 183 -0.29 14.74 19.30
N SER A 184 -0.65 15.97 18.92
CA SER A 184 0.07 17.18 19.33
C SER A 184 0.11 17.35 20.86
N LEU A 185 -1.01 17.08 21.55
CA LEU A 185 -1.08 17.12 23.01
C LEU A 185 -0.22 16.03 23.66
N PHE A 186 -0.26 14.81 23.13
CA PHE A 186 0.60 13.71 23.58
C PHE A 186 2.08 14.07 23.45
N MET A 187 2.49 14.63 22.30
CA MET A 187 3.87 15.07 22.07
C MET A 187 4.32 16.18 23.02
N LYS A 188 3.41 17.10 23.40
CA LYS A 188 3.69 18.15 24.40
C LYS A 188 3.88 17.61 25.81
N SER A 189 3.25 16.48 26.14
CA SER A 189 3.44 15.85 27.46
C SER A 189 4.86 15.34 27.68
N GLY A 190 5.54 14.92 26.61
CA GLY A 190 6.90 14.39 26.62
C GLY A 190 7.04 13.00 27.29
N ASP A 191 5.96 12.35 27.71
CA ASP A 191 5.98 11.03 28.34
C ASP A 191 5.75 9.92 27.30
N TYR A 192 6.85 9.31 26.86
CA TYR A 192 6.87 8.16 25.94
C TYR A 192 7.05 6.82 26.67
N SER A 193 6.65 6.72 27.94
CA SER A 193 6.54 5.45 28.63
C SER A 193 5.49 4.55 27.97
N LEU A 194 5.63 3.23 28.13
CA LEU A 194 4.67 2.28 27.56
C LEU A 194 3.25 2.50 28.12
N ASP A 195 3.14 2.85 29.39
CA ASP A 195 1.84 3.14 30.04
C ASP A 195 1.18 4.40 29.46
N SER A 196 1.97 5.44 29.15
CA SER A 196 1.48 6.65 28.48
C SER A 196 1.02 6.35 27.05
N ILE A 197 1.82 5.58 26.31
CA ILE A 197 1.49 5.12 24.95
C ILE A 197 0.18 4.31 24.96
N GLN A 198 0.03 3.36 25.89
CA GLN A 198 -1.16 2.51 25.96
C GLN A 198 -2.41 3.34 26.28
N ARG A 199 -2.35 4.22 27.29
CA ARG A 199 -3.46 5.11 27.64
C ARG A 199 -3.90 5.97 26.46
N PHE A 200 -2.94 6.59 25.75
CA PHE A 200 -3.25 7.38 24.56
C PHE A 200 -3.93 6.53 23.47
N CYS A 201 -3.43 5.32 23.24
CA CYS A 201 -3.96 4.43 22.21
C CYS A 201 -5.39 3.96 22.54
N ASP A 202 -5.66 3.67 23.81
CA ASP A 202 -7.00 3.32 24.29
C ASP A 202 -7.98 4.50 24.13
N GLU A 203 -7.56 5.72 24.48
CA GLU A 203 -8.36 6.94 24.31
C GLU A 203 -8.67 7.26 22.83
N GLN A 204 -7.72 6.98 21.94
CA GLN A 204 -7.85 7.23 20.49
C GLN A 204 -8.47 6.06 19.73
N ASN A 205 -8.77 4.94 20.40
CA ASN A 205 -9.18 3.68 19.78
C ASN A 205 -8.26 3.26 18.62
N ILE A 206 -6.96 3.18 18.89
CA ILE A 206 -5.95 2.70 17.93
C ILE A 206 -5.07 1.63 18.56
N PRO A 207 -4.53 0.67 17.80
CA PRO A 207 -3.54 -0.26 18.35
C PRO A 207 -2.23 0.45 18.70
N SER A 208 -1.61 0.05 19.82
CA SER A 208 -0.36 0.64 20.31
C SER A 208 0.79 0.58 19.30
N TYR A 209 0.83 -0.46 18.45
CA TYR A 209 1.84 -0.58 17.42
C TYR A 209 1.81 0.56 16.39
N ILE A 210 0.65 1.22 16.16
CA ILE A 210 0.52 2.38 15.27
C ILE A 210 1.29 3.58 15.83
N LEU A 211 1.03 3.93 17.10
CA LEU A 211 1.73 5.04 17.75
C LEU A 211 3.22 4.74 17.90
N ILE A 212 3.59 3.53 18.33
CA ILE A 212 4.99 3.11 18.44
C ILE A 212 5.70 3.23 17.08
N GLY A 213 5.04 2.80 15.99
CA GLY A 213 5.56 2.93 14.63
C GLY A 213 5.85 4.38 14.25
N ARG A 214 4.92 5.30 14.54
CA ARG A 214 5.09 6.73 14.30
C ARG A 214 6.24 7.31 15.12
N LEU A 215 6.31 7.00 16.42
CA LEU A 215 7.38 7.47 17.30
C LEU A 215 8.76 6.93 16.90
N HIS A 216 8.85 5.71 16.37
CA HIS A 216 10.09 5.20 15.76
C HIS A 216 10.47 5.97 14.49
N LYS A 217 9.51 6.23 13.59
CA LYS A 217 9.74 6.98 12.34
C LYS A 217 10.23 8.40 12.63
N GLU A 218 9.60 9.06 13.61
CA GLU A 218 9.91 10.44 14.02
C GLU A 218 11.07 10.54 15.04
N LYS A 219 11.70 9.40 15.39
CA LYS A 219 12.90 9.29 16.25
C LYS A 219 12.72 9.72 17.70
N TYR A 220 11.48 9.76 18.20
CA TYR A 220 11.20 9.94 19.63
C TYR A 220 11.48 8.69 20.45
N LEU A 221 11.40 7.52 19.81
CA LEU A 221 11.83 6.24 20.35
C LEU A 221 12.98 5.68 19.52
N LYS A 222 13.97 5.07 20.20
CA LYS A 222 14.97 4.24 19.52
C LYS A 222 14.27 3.04 18.89
N TYR A 223 14.80 2.57 17.76
CA TYR A 223 14.19 1.48 16.99
C TYR A 223 13.94 0.19 17.79
N HIS A 224 14.78 -0.10 18.79
CA HIS A 224 14.67 -1.29 19.65
C HIS A 224 13.69 -1.12 20.83
N GLN A 225 13.24 0.10 21.14
CA GLN A 225 12.32 0.34 22.24
C GLN A 225 10.93 -0.12 21.84
N TYR A 226 10.33 -1.00 22.65
CA TYR A 226 8.98 -1.52 22.47
C TYR A 226 8.74 -2.23 21.13
N SER A 227 9.79 -2.67 20.42
CA SER A 227 9.64 -3.37 19.14
C SER A 227 8.82 -4.65 19.26
N ASP A 228 8.85 -5.30 20.44
CA ASP A 228 8.07 -6.51 20.74
C ASP A 228 6.57 -6.25 20.86
N ASN A 229 6.16 -4.98 21.02
CA ASN A 229 4.74 -4.57 21.01
C ASN A 229 4.24 -4.31 19.57
N LYS A 230 5.08 -4.51 18.55
CA LYS A 230 4.68 -4.35 17.15
C LYS A 230 4.14 -5.66 16.58
N VAL A 231 2.98 -5.58 15.95
CA VAL A 231 2.36 -6.74 15.30
C VAL A 231 3.01 -7.01 13.97
N ARG A 232 3.15 -8.31 13.65
CA ARG A 232 3.55 -8.78 12.33
C ARG A 232 2.40 -9.54 11.68
N TYR A 233 2.03 -9.15 10.46
CA TYR A 233 1.04 -9.90 9.70
C TYR A 233 1.69 -10.98 8.85
N GLU A 234 0.95 -12.07 8.66
CA GLU A 234 1.24 -13.10 7.68
C GLU A 234 0.01 -13.25 6.79
N PHE A 235 0.00 -12.53 5.67
CA PHE A 235 -1.06 -12.63 4.69
C PHE A 235 -0.88 -13.89 3.83
N GLU A 236 -1.98 -14.50 3.42
CA GLU A 236 -1.93 -15.63 2.49
C GLU A 236 -1.58 -15.13 1.08
N ASP A 237 -0.65 -15.82 0.43
CA ASP A 237 -0.21 -15.50 -0.93
C ASP A 237 -1.38 -15.70 -1.91
N THR A 238 -1.76 -14.64 -2.63
CA THR A 238 -2.64 -14.78 -3.81
C THR A 238 -1.82 -15.46 -4.91
N ASN A 239 -1.83 -16.79 -4.96
CA ASN A 239 -0.99 -17.58 -5.87
C ASN A 239 -1.40 -17.37 -7.33
N LEU A 240 -0.47 -16.85 -8.15
CA LEU A 240 -0.57 -16.81 -9.62
C LEU A 240 -0.46 -18.21 -10.28
N MET A 241 -0.09 -19.25 -9.53
CA MET A 241 0.36 -20.55 -10.05
C MET A 241 -0.70 -21.66 -10.03
N THR A 242 -1.93 -21.42 -9.56
CA THR A 242 -2.97 -22.47 -9.48
C THR A 242 -3.71 -22.73 -10.81
N GLY A 243 -3.33 -22.06 -11.90
CA GLY A 243 -4.03 -22.12 -13.20
C GLY A 243 -3.29 -22.83 -14.34
N VAL A 244 -2.23 -23.60 -14.06
CA VAL A 244 -1.56 -24.44 -15.08
C VAL A 244 -1.80 -25.91 -14.77
N HIS A 245 -2.94 -26.40 -15.24
CA HIS A 245 -3.18 -27.83 -15.49
C HIS A 245 -3.39 -28.04 -16.99
#